data_AF-A0A800A1B4-F1
#
_entry.id   AF-A0A800A1B4-F1
#
_cell.length_a   1.000
_cell.length_b   1.000
_cell.length_c   1.000
_cell.angle_alpha   90.00
_cell.angle_beta   90.00
_cell.angle_gamma   90.00
#
_symmetry.space_group_name_H-M   'P 1'
#
loop_
_entity.id
_entity.type
_entity.pdbx_description
1 polymer ?
#
loop_
_entity_poly.entity_id
_entity_poly.type
_entity_poly.pdbx_seq_one_letter_code
_entity_poly.pdbx_strand_id
1 'polypeptide(L)' 'MRLEDKTVVLGVTGSIAAYKAVELASQLTQAGARVEVIMTEAATQFVTPLTFRNVTGRPVVTKMFELASQFSAEHVALGE' A
#
# COMPACT_ATOMS: atom_id res chain seq x y z
N MET A 1 12.25 2.16 18.12
CA MET A 1 10.83 2.41 18.48
C MET A 1 10.07 1.14 18.11
N ARG A 2 9.42 0.46 19.07
CA ARG A 2 8.62 -0.74 18.78
C ARG A 2 7.20 -0.26 18.44
N LEU A 3 6.79 -0.42 17.18
CA LEU A 3 5.42 -0.11 16.70
C LEU A 3 4.57 -1.37 16.63
N GLU A 4 4.98 -2.43 17.33
CA GLU A 4 4.24 -3.69 17.46
C GLU A 4 2.80 -3.42 17.91
N ASP A 5 1.86 -4.13 17.29
CA ASP A 5 0.41 -4.00 17.48
C ASP A 5 -0.18 -2.61 17.20
N LYS A 6 0.56 -1.71 16.53
CA LYS A 6 0.02 -0.43 16.06
C LYS A 6 -0.43 -0.53 14.61
N THR A 7 -1.61 0.00 14.35
CA THR A 7 -2.11 0.22 12.98
C THR A 7 -1.85 1.68 12.60
N VAL A 8 -1.17 1.88 11.47
CA VAL A 8 -0.87 3.18 10.89
C VAL A 8 -1.56 3.30 9.54
N VAL A 9 -2.32 4.37 9.35
CA VAL A 9 -2.89 4.71 8.04
C VAL A 9 -1.97 5.71 7.36
N LEU A 10 -1.44 5.35 6.20
CA LEU A 10 -0.57 6.19 5.39
C LEU A 10 -1.34 6.71 4.16
N GLY A 11 -1.72 7.98 4.20
CA GLY A 11 -2.31 8.68 3.06
C GLY A 11 -1.24 9.26 2.13
N VAL A 12 -1.32 8.96 0.84
CA VAL A 12 -0.37 9.44 -0.19
C VAL A 12 -1.14 10.24 -1.24
N THR A 13 -0.73 11.49 -1.44
CA THR A 13 -1.33 12.44 -2.40
C THR A 13 -0.40 12.73 -3.58
N GLY A 14 -0.91 13.38 -4.63
CA GLY A 14 -0.15 13.76 -5.82
C GLY A 14 0.92 14.82 -5.54
N SER A 15 2.13 14.37 -5.24
CA SER A 15 3.30 15.20 -4.97
C SER A 15 4.54 14.54 -5.56
N ILE A 16 5.53 15.35 -5.97
CA ILE A 16 6.85 14.85 -6.38
C ILE A 16 7.52 14.02 -5.27
N ALA A 17 7.17 14.26 -4.01
CA ALA A 17 7.70 13.52 -2.87
C ALA A 17 7.00 12.16 -2.62
N ALA A 18 5.98 11.79 -3.40
CA ALA A 18 5.21 10.56 -3.17
C ALA A 18 6.08 9.29 -3.22
N TYR A 19 7.16 9.26 -4.01
CA TYR A 19 8.08 8.12 -4.04
C TYR A 19 8.78 7.88 -2.70
N LYS A 20 9.03 8.93 -1.90
CA LYS A 20 9.66 8.82 -0.57
C LYS A 20 8.71 8.18 0.46
N ALA A 21 7.41 8.26 0.23
CA ALA A 21 6.44 7.61 1.10
C ALA A 21 6.59 6.08 1.08
N VAL A 22 7.18 5.49 0.03
CA VAL A 22 7.52 4.06 -0.03
C VAL A 22 8.56 3.70 1.04
N GLU A 23 9.60 4.52 1.18
CA GLU A 23 10.63 4.32 2.19
C GLU A 23 10.04 4.43 3.60
N LEU A 24 9.17 5.42 3.83
CA LEU A 24 8.43 5.56 5.09
C LEU A 24 7.57 4.32 5.39
N ALA A 25 6.81 3.81 4.40
CA ALA A 25 6.00 2.60 4.56
C ALA A 25 6.86 1.39 4.92
N SER A 26 8.05 1.27 4.32
CA SER A 26 9.01 0.20 4.59
C SER A 26 9.54 0.28 6.02
N GLN A 27 9.96 1.46 6.47
CA GLN A 27 10.48 1.67 7.82
C GLN A 27 9.41 1.42 8.89
N LEU A 28 8.17 1.86 8.66
CA LEU A 28 7.05 1.60 9.57
C LEU A 28 6.74 0.10 9.67
N THR A 29 6.75 -0.60 8.53
CA THR A 29 6.52 -2.05 8.49
C THR A 29 7.63 -2.81 9.20
N GLN A 30 8.90 -2.46 8.95
CA GLN A 30 10.07 -3.03 9.64
C GLN A 30 10.06 -2.76 11.15
N ALA A 31 9.48 -1.64 11.59
CA ALA A 31 9.29 -1.32 13.00
C ALA A 31 8.14 -2.11 13.67
N GLY A 32 7.46 -3.01 12.93
CA GLY A 32 6.40 -3.88 13.43
C GLY A 32 4.99 -3.31 13.31
N ALA A 33 4.81 -2.15 12.65
CA ALA A 33 3.49 -1.56 12.45
C ALA A 33 2.71 -2.28 11.36
N ARG A 34 1.39 -2.36 11.52
CA ARG A 34 0.45 -2.68 10.46
C ARG A 34 0.15 -1.42 9.64
N VAL A 35 0.68 -1.32 8.42
CA VAL A 35 0.56 -0.12 7.58
C VAL A 35 -0.52 -0.28 6.51
N GLU A 36 -1.64 0.42 6.65
CA GLU A 36 -2.71 0.51 5.63
C GLU A 36 -2.47 1.74 4.76
N VAL A 37 -2.36 1.56 3.44
CA VAL A 37 -2.04 2.66 2.51
C VAL A 37 -3.25 3.08 1.71
N ILE A 38 -3.48 4.40 1.64
CA ILE A 38 -4.52 5.02 0.83
C ILE A 38 -3.85 6.00 -0.14
N MET A 39 -4.16 5.88 -1.42
CA MET A 39 -3.58 6.72 -2.47
C MET A 39 -4.66 7.50 -3.20
N THR A 40 -4.40 8.78 -3.48
CA THR A 40 -5.18 9.53 -4.46
C THR A 40 -4.83 9.08 -5.88
N GLU A 41 -5.72 9.31 -6.84
CA GLU A 41 -5.43 9.06 -8.27
C GLU A 41 -4.20 9.83 -8.76
N ALA A 42 -4.01 11.08 -8.32
CA ALA A 42 -2.82 11.86 -8.67
C ALA A 42 -1.52 11.24 -8.12
N ALA A 43 -1.57 10.57 -6.97
CA ALA A 43 -0.40 9.89 -6.39
C ALA A 43 0.04 8.68 -7.24
N THR A 44 -0.90 7.99 -7.89
CA THR A 44 -0.61 6.80 -8.70
C THR A 44 0.22 7.12 -9.94
N GLN A 45 0.20 8.39 -10.38
CA GLN A 45 1.03 8.89 -11.49
C GLN A 45 2.50 9.04 -11.11
N PHE A 46 2.82 9.16 -9.82
CA PHE A 46 4.20 9.29 -9.33
C PHE A 46 4.77 7.95 -8.84
N VAL A 47 3.94 7.11 -8.23
CA VAL A 47 4.34 5.80 -7.71
C VAL A 47 3.15 4.85 -7.76
N THR A 48 3.38 3.60 -8.15
CA THR A 48 2.28 2.64 -8.34
C THR A 48 1.79 2.04 -6.99
N PRO A 49 0.50 1.70 -6.86
CA PRO A 49 -0.02 0.97 -5.70
C PRO A 49 0.68 -0.38 -5.45
N LEU A 50 1.16 -1.05 -6.51
CA LEU A 50 1.87 -2.33 -6.39
C LEU A 50 3.13 -2.21 -5.53
N THR A 51 3.84 -1.09 -5.63
CA THR A 51 5.03 -0.82 -4.81
C THR A 51 4.70 -0.83 -3.31
N PHE A 52 3.62 -0.15 -2.92
CA PHE A 52 3.18 -0.13 -1.52
C PHE A 52 2.68 -1.50 -1.06
N ARG A 53 1.94 -2.24 -1.90
CA ARG A 53 1.50 -3.60 -1.60
C ARG A 53 2.67 -4.52 -1.27
N ASN A 54 3.74 -4.48 -2.07
CA ASN A 54 4.91 -5.31 -1.87
C ASN A 54 5.67 -4.97 -0.59
N VAL A 55 5.70 -3.68 -0.22
CA VAL A 55 6.41 -3.20 0.96
C VAL A 55 5.63 -3.44 2.26
N THR A 56 4.31 -3.20 2.25
CA THR A 56 3.49 -3.36 3.47
C THR A 56 2.92 -4.77 3.62
N GLY A 57 2.89 -5.56 2.54
CA GLY A 57 2.19 -6.85 2.51
C GLY A 57 0.66 -6.71 2.60
N ARG A 58 0.12 -5.51 2.31
CA ARG A 58 -1.31 -5.20 2.48
C ARG A 58 -1.93 -4.63 1.20
N PRO A 59 -3.25 -4.78 1.01
CA PRO A 59 -3.98 -4.07 -0.03
C PRO A 59 -3.76 -2.55 0.08
N VAL A 60 -3.76 -1.88 -1.07
CA VAL A 60 -3.69 -0.43 -1.16
C VAL A 60 -5.02 0.08 -1.69
N VAL A 61 -5.60 1.07 -1.01
CA VAL A 61 -6.88 1.66 -1.40
C VAL A 61 -6.63 2.84 -2.32
N THR A 62 -7.17 2.79 -3.53
CA THR A 62 -7.07 3.86 -4.54
C THR A 62 -8.37 4.59 -4.80
N LYS A 63 -9.51 3.96 -4.49
CA LYS A 63 -10.85 4.55 -4.62
C LYS A 63 -11.72 4.11 -3.45
N MET A 64 -12.68 4.96 -3.06
CA MET A 64 -13.54 4.73 -1.89
C MET A 64 -14.36 3.42 -1.95
N PHE A 65 -14.67 2.91 -3.14
CA PHE A 65 -15.55 1.74 -3.33
C PHE A 65 -14.83 0.51 -3.91
N GLU A 66 -13.50 0.53 -4.04
CA GLU A 66 -12.72 -0.56 -4.66
C GLU A 66 -12.36 -1.71 -3.69
N LEU A 67 -12.94 -1.75 -2.49
CA LEU A 67 -12.60 -2.75 -1.46
C LEU A 67 -13.12 -4.19 -1.75
N ALA A 68 -13.70 -4.47 -2.91
CA ALA A 68 -14.38 -5.75 -3.16
C ALA A 68 -13.61 -6.79 -4.01
N SER A 69 -12.49 -6.45 -4.67
CA SER A 69 -11.96 -7.30 -5.76
C SER A 69 -10.70 -8.11 -5.48
N GLN A 70 -10.13 -8.09 -4.27
CA GLN A 70 -8.78 -8.66 -4.04
C GLN A 70 -8.73 -10.13 -3.59
N PHE A 71 -9.84 -10.86 -3.61
CA PHE A 71 -9.84 -12.31 -3.41
C PHE A 71 -9.66 -13.12 -4.71
N SER A 72 -9.51 -12.48 -5.88
CA SER A 72 -9.39 -13.19 -7.17
C SER A 72 -7.96 -13.54 -7.59
N ALA A 73 -6.93 -13.21 -6.80
CA ALA A 73 -5.53 -13.45 -7.16
C ALA A 73 -4.85 -14.60 -6.39
N GLU A 74 -5.60 -15.50 -5.75
CA GLU A 74 -5.00 -16.67 -5.09
C GLU A 74 -4.67 -17.82 -6.04
N HIS A 75 -5.20 -17.89 -7.28
CA HIS A 75 -4.99 -19.07 -8.12
C HIS A 75 -4.99 -18.78 -9.64
N VAL A 76 -3.99 -18.08 -10.18
CA VAL A 76 -3.57 -18.39 -11.57
C VAL A 76 -2.72 -19.65 -11.52
N ALA A 77 -3.41 -20.73 -11.17
CA ALA A 77 -3.04 -22.08 -11.51
C ALA A 77 -3.56 -22.33 -12.93
N LEU A 78 -2.64 -22.74 -13.80
CA LEU A 78 -2.86 -23.40 -15.09
C LEU A 78 -3.42 -22.52 -16.22
N GLY A 79 -2.74 -22.61 -17.37
CA GLY A 79 -2.97 -21.78 -18.53
C GLY A 79 -4.07 -22.28 -19.45
N GLU A 80 -4.44 -21.37 -20.34
CA GLU A 80 -4.67 -21.59 -21.77
C GLU A 80 -4.04 -20.42 -22.54
#